data_AF-A0A914QL40-F1
#
_entry.id   AF-A0A914QL40-F1
#
_cell.length_a   1.000
_cell.length_b   1.000
_cell.length_c   1.000
_cell.angle_alpha   90.00
_cell.angle_beta   90.00
_cell.angle_gamma   90.00
#
_symmetry.space_group_name_H-M   'P 1'
#
loop_
_entity.id
_entity.type
_entity.pdbx_description
1 polymer ?
#
loop_
_entity_poly.entity_id
_entity_poly.type
_entity_poly.pdbx_seq_one_letter_code
_entity_poly.pdbx_strand_id
1 'polypeptide(L)'
;MYIILCTILNISEKVDFHLFKEGIKPVWEDAANRKGGKWILRLKKGLSSRLWENLVIAMIGEQFLVGEEICGAVCSIRNQEDILSLWNRTADNPLITNRVRDTLKRVLNLPSNAILEYKKHDDCLKDQSSYRHTNPDVARR
;
A
#
# COMPACT_ATOMS: atom_id res chain seq x y z
N MET A 1 -18.63 -7.42 -7.05
CA MET A 1 -17.36 -7.16 -6.32
C MET A 1 -16.76 -8.51 -5.92
N TYR A 2 -16.06 -9.18 -6.84
CA TYR A 2 -15.38 -10.44 -6.54
C TYR A 2 -13.95 -10.12 -6.09
N ILE A 3 -13.80 -9.79 -4.80
CA ILE A 3 -12.49 -9.72 -4.17
C ILE A 3 -12.02 -11.17 -4.09
N ILE A 4 -11.03 -11.48 -4.91
CA ILE A 4 -10.36 -12.78 -5.00
C ILE A 4 -9.83 -13.14 -3.62
N LEU A 5 -10.60 -13.96 -2.91
CA LEU A 5 -10.21 -14.66 -1.68
C LEU A 5 -9.35 -15.89 -2.05
N CYS A 6 -8.41 -15.74 -2.99
CA CYS A 6 -7.45 -16.79 -3.28
C CYS A 6 -6.39 -16.69 -2.19
N THR A 7 -6.47 -17.62 -1.25
CA THR A 7 -5.56 -17.77 -0.12
C THR A 7 -4.11 -17.55 -0.57
N ILE A 8 -3.41 -16.54 -0.03
CA ILE A 8 -2.03 -16.18 -0.35
C ILE A 8 -1.02 -17.33 -0.01
N LEU A 9 -1.51 -18.46 0.49
CA LEU A 9 -0.68 -19.57 0.96
C LEU A 9 0.02 -20.38 -0.15
N ASN A 10 -0.23 -20.14 -1.44
CA ASN A 10 0.39 -20.97 -2.49
C ASN A 10 0.75 -20.21 -3.79
N ILE A 11 1.37 -19.05 -3.66
CA ILE A 11 1.86 -18.28 -4.81
C ILE A 11 3.39 -18.48 -4.90
N SER A 12 3.85 -19.24 -5.90
CA SER A 12 5.28 -19.44 -6.19
C SER A 12 5.90 -18.30 -7.00
N GLU A 13 5.08 -17.39 -7.52
CA GLU A 13 5.49 -16.26 -8.35
C GLU A 13 5.31 -14.91 -7.63
N LYS A 14 6.01 -13.88 -8.10
CA LYS A 14 5.85 -12.52 -7.55
C LYS A 14 4.51 -11.98 -8.00
N VAL A 15 3.66 -11.63 -7.04
CA VAL A 15 2.30 -11.12 -7.32
C VAL A 15 2.08 -9.83 -6.56
N ASP A 16 1.34 -8.91 -7.18
CA ASP A 16 0.93 -7.64 -6.59
C ASP A 16 -0.60 -7.51 -6.57
N PHE A 17 -1.14 -7.40 -5.37
CA PHE A 17 -2.54 -7.06 -5.14
C PHE A 17 -2.67 -5.55 -4.96
N HIS A 18 -3.63 -4.95 -5.66
CA HIS A 18 -3.88 -3.51 -5.61
C HIS A 18 -5.34 -3.27 -5.23
N LEU A 19 -5.57 -2.37 -4.28
CA LEU A 19 -6.89 -1.87 -3.93
C LEU A 19 -6.83 -0.35 -3.90
N PHE A 20 -7.47 0.32 -4.85
CA PHE A 20 -7.49 1.77 -4.95
C PHE A 20 -8.92 2.28 -4.97
N LYS A 21 -9.12 3.52 -4.49
CA LYS A 21 -10.41 4.20 -4.63
C LYS A 21 -10.78 4.33 -6.10
N GLU A 22 -12.07 4.30 -6.38
CA GLU A 22 -12.60 4.44 -7.73
C GLU A 22 -12.06 5.72 -8.40
N GLY A 23 -11.70 5.61 -9.68
CA GLY A 23 -11.12 6.71 -10.45
C GLY A 23 -9.65 7.00 -10.19
N ILE A 24 -8.99 6.32 -9.24
CA ILE A 24 -7.55 6.45 -8.98
C ILE A 24 -6.82 5.22 -9.51
N LYS A 25 -5.92 5.42 -10.48
CA LYS A 25 -5.08 4.34 -10.99
C LYS A 25 -3.93 4.05 -10.01
N PRO A 26 -3.49 2.79 -9.85
CA PRO A 26 -2.37 2.40 -8.99
C PRO A 26 -1.00 2.76 -9.61
N VAL A 27 -0.89 3.94 -10.20
CA VAL A 27 0.31 4.43 -10.89
C VAL A 27 0.66 5.82 -10.37
N TRP A 28 1.94 6.17 -10.38
CA TRP A 28 2.42 7.42 -9.78
C TRP A 28 2.04 8.65 -10.63
N GLU A 29 1.85 8.46 -11.94
CA GLU A 29 1.42 9.47 -12.91
C GLU A 29 -0.02 9.94 -12.66
N ASP A 30 -0.83 9.14 -11.95
CA ASP A 30 -2.19 9.51 -11.62
C ASP A 30 -2.20 10.83 -10.84
N ALA A 31 -3.14 11.71 -11.18
CA ALA A 31 -3.24 13.01 -10.56
C ALA A 31 -3.35 12.92 -9.02
N ALA A 32 -4.01 11.89 -8.49
CA ALA A 32 -4.11 11.67 -7.05
C ALA A 32 -2.78 11.24 -6.41
N ASN A 33 -1.89 10.58 -7.15
CA ASN A 33 -0.68 9.97 -6.60
C ASN A 33 0.59 10.80 -6.84
N ARG A 34 0.61 11.68 -7.86
CA ARG A 34 1.84 12.36 -8.31
C ARG A 34 2.54 13.21 -7.24
N LYS A 35 1.80 13.81 -6.30
CA LYS A 35 2.36 14.60 -5.17
C LYS A 35 2.36 13.81 -3.86
N GLY A 36 2.06 12.53 -3.96
CA GLY A 36 1.82 11.65 -2.85
C GLY A 36 3.05 10.89 -2.42
N GLY A 37 2.79 9.94 -1.53
CA GLY A 37 3.78 8.99 -1.08
C GLY A 37 3.12 7.74 -0.57
N LYS A 38 3.94 6.84 -0.05
CA LYS A 38 3.50 5.58 0.50
C LYS A 38 4.21 5.28 1.81
N TRP A 39 3.45 4.78 2.78
CA TRP A 39 3.98 4.05 3.91
C TRP A 39 4.27 2.62 3.47
N ILE A 40 5.45 2.11 3.80
CA ILE A 40 5.94 0.79 3.44
C ILE A 40 6.18 0.00 4.73
N LEU A 41 5.57 -1.17 4.81
CA LEU A 41 5.76 -2.15 5.86
C LEU A 41 6.30 -3.44 5.24
N ARG A 42 7.52 -3.82 5.61
CA ARG A 42 8.15 -5.09 5.20
C ARG A 42 7.77 -6.19 6.18
N LEU A 43 7.28 -7.29 5.65
CA LEU A 43 6.68 -8.38 6.40
C LEU A 43 7.47 -9.67 6.20
N LYS A 44 7.72 -10.38 7.30
CA LYS A 44 8.13 -11.78 7.22
C LYS A 44 7.01 -12.60 6.55
N LYS A 45 7.42 -13.67 5.86
CA LYS A 45 6.51 -14.61 5.23
C LYS A 45 5.46 -15.15 6.21
N GLY A 46 4.24 -15.36 5.69
CA GLY A 46 3.09 -15.87 6.45
C GLY A 46 2.23 -14.80 7.14
N LEU A 47 2.67 -13.53 7.17
CA LEU A 47 1.91 -12.45 7.80
C LEU A 47 1.05 -11.63 6.82
N SER A 48 1.35 -11.69 5.53
CA SER A 48 0.77 -10.81 4.50
C SER A 48 -0.73 -10.96 4.35
N SER A 49 -1.28 -12.18 4.32
CA SER A 49 -2.74 -12.40 4.17
C SER A 49 -3.55 -11.66 5.24
N ARG A 50 -3.23 -11.91 6.51
CA ARG A 50 -3.95 -11.30 7.64
C ARG A 50 -3.80 -9.78 7.67
N LEU A 51 -2.60 -9.26 7.44
CA LEU A 51 -2.35 -7.82 7.49
C LEU A 51 -2.94 -7.10 6.27
N TRP A 52 -2.98 -7.75 5.11
CA TRP A 52 -3.68 -7.24 3.93
C TRP A 52 -5.18 -7.14 4.19
N GLU A 53 -5.81 -8.20 4.69
CA GLU A 53 -7.25 -8.19 5.04
C GLU A 53 -7.58 -7.09 6.05
N ASN A 54 -6.80 -6.97 7.13
CA ASN A 54 -6.99 -5.91 8.13
C ASN A 54 -6.85 -4.51 7.51
N LEU A 55 -5.90 -4.31 6.60
CA LEU A 55 -5.71 -3.04 5.90
C LEU A 55 -6.92 -2.71 5.01
N VAL A 56 -7.38 -3.69 4.23
CA VAL A 56 -8.54 -3.54 3.34
C VAL A 56 -9.79 -3.18 4.15
N ILE A 57 -10.04 -3.89 5.26
CA ILE A 57 -11.18 -3.60 6.16
C ILE A 57 -11.04 -2.19 6.75
N ALA A 58 -9.85 -1.79 7.19
CA ALA A 58 -9.62 -0.47 7.75
C ALA A 58 -9.83 0.66 6.72
N MET A 59 -9.47 0.43 5.46
CA MET A 59 -9.71 1.39 4.37
C MET A 59 -11.21 1.52 4.06
N ILE A 60 -11.90 0.39 3.85
CA ILE A 60 -13.34 0.38 3.55
C ILE A 60 -14.16 0.94 4.73
N GLY A 61 -13.71 0.67 5.96
CA GLY A 61 -14.32 1.19 7.18
C GLY A 61 -13.91 2.63 7.53
N GLU A 62 -13.22 3.35 6.63
CA GLU A 62 -12.81 4.75 6.78
C GLU A 62 -12.07 5.05 8.10
N GLN A 63 -11.28 4.09 8.59
CA GLN A 63 -10.67 4.15 9.92
C GLN A 63 -9.52 5.16 10.05
N PHE A 64 -8.99 5.65 8.93
CA PHE A 64 -7.88 6.60 8.88
C PHE A 64 -8.31 8.04 9.25
N LEU A 65 -9.58 8.39 9.01
CA LEU A 65 -10.15 9.70 9.38
C LEU A 65 -9.28 10.89 8.91
N VAL A 66 -8.76 10.79 7.68
CA VAL A 66 -7.94 11.81 7.00
C VAL A 66 -8.64 12.38 5.76
N GLY A 67 -9.96 12.24 5.68
CA GLY A 67 -10.75 12.64 4.52
C GLY A 67 -10.34 11.86 3.26
N GLU A 68 -10.16 12.57 2.15
CA GLU A 68 -9.83 11.96 0.86
C GLU A 68 -8.36 11.60 0.67
N GLU A 69 -7.53 11.73 1.71
CA GLU A 69 -6.07 11.55 1.59
C GLU A 69 -5.64 10.14 1.19
N ILE A 70 -6.38 9.08 1.55
CA ILE A 70 -6.03 7.71 1.17
C ILE A 70 -6.37 7.46 -0.30
N CYS A 71 -5.37 7.06 -1.09
CA CYS A 71 -5.53 6.69 -2.49
C CYS A 71 -5.83 5.20 -2.65
N GLY A 72 -5.04 4.35 -1.98
CA GLY A 72 -5.07 2.92 -2.17
C GLY A 72 -3.99 2.18 -1.40
N ALA A 73 -4.01 0.86 -1.47
CA ALA A 73 -3.02 -0.02 -0.87
C ALA A 73 -2.52 -1.06 -1.86
N VAL A 74 -1.30 -1.55 -1.62
CA VAL A 74 -0.63 -2.58 -2.41
C VAL A 74 -0.07 -3.65 -1.48
N CYS A 75 -0.33 -4.92 -1.79
CA CYS A 75 0.34 -6.05 -1.16
C CYS A 75 1.18 -6.79 -2.20
N SER A 76 2.49 -6.78 -1.99
CA SER A 76 3.50 -7.29 -2.90
C SER A 76 4.12 -8.54 -2.33
N ILE A 77 3.82 -9.69 -2.93
CA ILE A 77 4.39 -10.98 -2.57
C ILE A 77 5.76 -11.12 -3.25
N ARG A 78 6.84 -11.27 -2.50
CA ARG A 78 8.22 -11.44 -3.03
C ARG A 78 8.91 -12.63 -2.39
N ASN A 79 10.08 -13.03 -2.87
CA ASN A 79 10.69 -14.28 -2.41
C ASN A 79 11.14 -14.24 -0.94
N GLN A 80 11.73 -13.14 -0.49
CA GLN A 80 12.33 -13.01 0.84
C GLN A 80 11.35 -12.47 1.89
N GLU A 81 10.61 -11.43 1.53
CA GLU A 81 9.69 -10.71 2.40
C GLU A 81 8.51 -10.21 1.58
N ASP A 82 7.36 -10.07 2.22
CA ASP A 82 6.21 -9.44 1.58
C ASP A 82 6.21 -7.95 1.92
N ILE A 83 5.67 -7.13 1.03
CA ILE A 83 5.67 -5.67 1.21
C ILE A 83 4.22 -5.19 1.17
N LEU A 84 3.79 -4.57 2.26
CA LEU A 84 2.50 -3.91 2.36
C LEU A 84 2.71 -2.40 2.24
N SER A 85 2.00 -1.75 1.33
CA SER A 85 2.10 -0.31 1.11
C SER A 85 0.74 0.37 1.17
N LEU A 86 0.67 1.54 1.80
CA LEU A 86 -0.51 2.41 1.82
C LEU A 86 -0.16 3.77 1.22
N TRP A 87 -0.88 4.16 0.17
CA TRP A 87 -0.62 5.34 -0.65
C TRP A 87 -1.54 6.48 -0.25
N ASN A 88 -1.00 7.69 -0.16
CA ASN A 88 -1.75 8.89 0.15
C ASN A 88 -1.43 10.04 -0.82
N ARG A 89 -2.37 11.00 -0.95
CA ARG A 89 -2.33 12.07 -1.95
C ARG A 89 -1.22 13.10 -1.73
N THR A 90 -0.94 13.44 -0.47
CA THR A 90 -0.06 14.56 -0.12
C THR A 90 1.13 14.10 0.74
N ALA A 91 2.33 14.11 0.18
CA ALA A 91 3.54 13.75 0.92
C ALA A 91 4.07 14.85 1.85
N ASP A 92 3.78 16.12 1.55
CA ASP A 92 4.35 17.28 2.23
C ASP A 92 3.55 17.72 3.48
N ASN A 93 2.65 16.87 3.97
CA ASN A 93 1.86 17.16 5.18
C ASN A 93 2.18 16.15 6.30
N PRO A 94 3.15 16.45 7.18
CA PRO A 94 3.55 15.57 8.29
C PRO A 94 2.42 15.21 9.25
N LEU A 95 1.45 16.11 9.46
CA LEU A 95 0.31 15.85 10.35
C LEU A 95 -0.56 14.71 9.80
N ILE A 96 -0.84 14.74 8.50
CA ILE A 96 -1.59 13.68 7.81
C ILE A 96 -0.77 12.40 7.75
N THR A 97 0.49 12.46 7.30
CA THR A 97 1.31 11.24 7.15
C THR A 97 1.56 10.55 8.49
N ASN A 98 1.76 11.30 9.58
CA ASN A 98 1.87 10.72 10.93
C ASN A 98 0.55 10.12 11.40
N ARG A 99 -0.59 10.77 11.18
CA ARG A 99 -1.91 10.21 11.52
C ARG A 99 -2.19 8.90 10.76
N VAL A 100 -1.81 8.84 9.49
CA VAL A 100 -1.88 7.61 8.68
C VAL A 100 -0.99 6.53 9.29
N ARG A 101 0.27 6.83 9.63
CA ARG A 101 1.20 5.90 10.27
C ARG A 101 0.65 5.33 11.57
N ASP A 102 0.16 6.19 12.45
CA ASP A 102 -0.29 5.81 13.79
C ASP A 102 -1.57 4.97 13.70
N THR A 103 -2.46 5.31 12.77
CA THR A 103 -3.63 4.48 12.46
C THR A 103 -3.22 3.15 11.86
N LEU A 104 -2.26 3.12 10.94
CA LEU A 104 -1.75 1.90 10.32
C LEU A 104 -1.19 0.94 11.38
N LYS A 105 -0.38 1.45 12.33
CA LYS A 105 0.11 0.66 13.47
C LYS A 105 -1.05 0.08 14.31
N ARG A 106 -2.06 0.88 14.59
CA ARG A 106 -3.24 0.47 15.38
C ARG A 106 -4.07 -0.61 14.69
N VAL A 107 -4.50 -0.39 13.45
CA VAL A 107 -5.41 -1.30 12.73
C VAL A 107 -4.74 -2.61 12.34
N LEU A 108 -3.42 -2.59 12.14
CA LEU A 108 -2.62 -3.78 11.87
C LEU A 108 -2.10 -4.45 13.15
N ASN A 109 -2.39 -3.90 14.33
CA ASN A 109 -1.91 -4.37 15.62
C ASN A 109 -0.39 -4.59 15.63
N LEU A 110 0.36 -3.62 15.10
CA LEU A 110 1.81 -3.70 15.01
C LEU A 110 2.45 -3.38 16.38
N PRO A 111 3.57 -4.04 16.72
CA PRO A 111 4.31 -3.70 17.93
C PRO A 111 4.87 -2.27 17.82
N SER A 112 5.14 -1.65 18.97
CA SER A 112 5.62 -0.25 19.04
C SER A 112 6.91 -0.03 18.25
N ASN A 113 7.80 -1.02 18.24
CA ASN A 113 9.07 -1.05 17.51
C ASN A 113 8.95 -1.40 16.03
N ALA A 114 7.74 -1.61 15.50
CA ALA A 114 7.55 -1.84 14.07
C ALA A 114 8.07 -0.66 13.25
N ILE A 115 8.93 -0.98 12.28
CA ILE A 115 9.52 -0.02 11.36
C ILE A 115 8.56 0.17 10.20
N LEU A 116 8.10 1.41 10.01
CA LEU A 116 7.39 1.84 8.82
C LEU A 116 8.24 2.91 8.14
N GLU A 117 8.47 2.73 6.84
CA GLU A 117 9.23 3.67 6.02
C GLU A 117 8.27 4.50 5.18
N TYR A 118 8.41 5.82 5.17
CA TYR A 118 7.66 6.68 4.25
C TYR A 118 8.53 7.05 3.06
N LYS A 119 8.02 6.84 1.85
CA LYS A 119 8.68 7.28 0.62
C LYS A 119 7.74 8.14 -0.22
N LYS A 120 8.22 9.30 -0.66
CA LYS A 120 7.54 10.11 -1.68
C LYS A 120 7.63 9.40 -3.04
N HIS A 121 6.61 9.56 -3.88
CA HIS A 121 6.64 8.96 -5.21
C HIS A 121 7.75 9.57 -6.09
N ASP A 122 7.97 10.88 -6.00
CA ASP A 122 9.05 11.57 -6.76
C ASP A 122 10.45 11.08 -6.41
N ASP A 123 10.70 10.73 -5.14
CA ASP A 123 11.99 10.20 -4.69
C ASP A 123 12.19 8.75 -5.16
N CYS A 124 11.11 7.98 -5.26
CA CYS A 124 11.12 6.61 -5.79
C CYS A 124 11.53 6.55 -7.28
N LEU A 125 11.26 7.61 -8.06
CA LEU A 125 11.65 7.69 -9.47
C LEU A 125 13.16 7.82 -9.63
N LYS A 126 13.80 8.59 -8.75
CA LYS A 126 15.25 8.82 -8.77
C LYS A 126 16.04 7.59 -8.31
N ASP A 127 15.45 6.78 -7.44
CA ASP A 127 16.07 5.61 -6.79
C ASP A 127 15.82 4.27 -7.54
N GLN A 128 15.01 4.26 -8.61
CA GLN A 128 14.54 3.04 -9.34
C GLN A 128 13.88 1.95 -8.46
N SER A 129 13.73 2.15 -7.16
CA SER A 129 13.31 1.14 -6.20
C SER A 129 11.85 0.71 -6.33
N SER A 130 11.06 1.40 -7.17
CA SER A 130 9.65 1.07 -7.46
C SER A 130 9.39 0.47 -8.85
N TYR A 131 10.37 0.46 -9.77
CA TYR A 131 10.15 0.06 -11.17
C TYR A 131 10.06 -1.44 -11.44
N ARG A 132 10.28 -2.31 -10.45
CA ARG A 132 10.45 -3.75 -10.72
C ARG A 132 9.16 -4.56 -10.97
N HIS A 133 7.94 -4.01 -10.82
CA HIS A 133 6.72 -4.87 -10.88
C HIS A 133 5.44 -4.26 -11.48
N THR A 134 5.49 -3.15 -12.23
CA THR A 134 4.33 -2.78 -13.04
C THR A 134 4.36 -3.57 -14.35
N ASN A 135 3.61 -4.68 -14.41
CA ASN A 135 3.31 -5.32 -15.70
C ASN A 135 2.42 -4.38 -16.51
N PRO A 136 2.83 -3.90 -17.71
CA PRO A 136 2.08 -2.92 -18.51
C PRO A 136 0.66 -3.37 -18.93
N ASP A 137 0.30 -4.64 -18.74
CA ASP A 137 -0.98 -5.20 -19.20
C ASP A 137 -2.20 -4.78 -18.36
N VAL A 138 -2.02 -4.24 -17.15
CA VAL A 138 -3.15 -3.80 -16.30
C VAL A 138 -3.67 -2.41 -16.70
N ALA A 139 -2.92 -1.65 -17.52
CA ALA A 139 -3.31 -0.29 -17.92
C ALA A 139 -4.31 -0.23 -19.10
N ARG A 140 -4.80 -1.38 -19.60
CA ARG A 140 -5.63 -1.47 -20.81
C ARG A 140 -7.02 -2.13 -20.62
N ARG A 141 -7.56 -2.20 -19.41
CA ARG A 141 -8.94 -2.65 -19.19
C ARG A 141 -9.70 -1.73 -18.25
#